data_AF-A0A2V2UBJ5-F1
#
_entry.id   AF-A0A2V2UBJ5-F1
#
_cell.length_a   1.000
_cell.length_b   1.000
_cell.length_c   1.000
_cell.angle_alpha   90.00
_cell.angle_beta   90.00
_cell.angle_gamma   90.00
#
_symmetry.space_group_name_H-M   'P 1'
#
loop_
_entity.id
_entity.type
_entity.pdbx_description
1 polymer ?
#
loop_
_entity_poly.entity_id
_entity_poly.type
_entity_poly.pdbx_seq_one_letter_code
_entity_poly.pdbx_strand_id
1 'polypeptide(L)'
;MTCKGICERHRAKRPITDSGVRYAIGQCRCQVCSIFINWPGLTCPCCGYRLRLKPRNLKYKAKMRSRQKIIEMVGRLGPKN
;
A
#
# COMPACT_ATOMS: atom_id res chain seq x y z
N MET A 1 -16.47 11.47 -9.54
CA MET A 1 -16.18 11.75 -8.11
C MET A 1 -14.82 12.40 -8.00
N THR A 2 -14.78 13.63 -7.52
CA THR A 2 -13.57 14.47 -7.46
C THR A 2 -12.91 14.36 -6.08
N CYS A 3 -11.60 14.59 -6.00
CA CYS A 3 -10.89 14.65 -4.72
C CYS A 3 -11.40 15.85 -3.90
N LYS A 4 -11.79 15.61 -2.65
CA LYS A 4 -12.23 16.60 -1.65
C LYS A 4 -11.12 17.09 -0.70
N GLY A 5 -9.85 16.70 -0.91
CA GLY A 5 -8.72 17.10 -0.05
C GLY A 5 -8.59 16.39 1.32
N ILE A 6 -9.63 15.70 1.80
CA ILE A 6 -9.65 15.02 3.11
C ILE A 6 -8.50 14.00 3.27
N CYS A 7 -8.11 13.35 2.17
CA CYS A 7 -7.09 12.31 2.18
C CYS A 7 -5.68 12.82 2.49
N GLU A 8 -5.43 14.13 2.46
CA GLU A 8 -4.12 14.70 2.80
C GLU A 8 -3.75 14.53 4.27
N ARG A 9 -4.74 14.49 5.16
CA ARG A 9 -4.52 14.25 6.61
C ARG A 9 -3.96 12.86 6.88
N HIS A 10 -4.26 11.91 6.00
CA HIS A 10 -3.79 10.52 6.08
C HIS A 10 -2.64 10.25 5.10
N ARG A 11 -2.03 11.30 4.54
CA ARG A 11 -0.93 11.18 3.57
C ARG A 11 0.21 10.37 4.18
N ALA A 12 0.55 9.27 3.52
CA ALA A 12 1.67 8.45 3.92
C ALA A 12 2.98 9.15 3.56
N LYS A 13 3.95 9.12 4.48
CA LYS A 13 5.30 9.63 4.22
C LYS A 13 6.00 8.77 3.18
N ARG A 14 6.81 9.41 2.34
CA ARG A 14 7.68 8.71 1.39
C ARG A 14 8.67 7.86 2.19
N PRO A 15 8.73 6.53 2.00
CA PRO A 15 9.76 5.73 2.63
C PRO A 15 11.13 6.16 2.11
N ILE A 16 12.13 6.10 2.98
CA ILE A 16 13.54 6.39 2.66
C ILE A 16 14.06 5.38 1.62
N THR A 17 13.52 4.16 1.64
CA THR A 17 13.85 3.06 0.73
C THR A 17 13.03 3.09 -0.56
N ASP A 18 13.43 2.26 -1.54
CA ASP A 18 12.83 2.13 -2.87
C ASP A 18 11.28 2.15 -2.89
N SER A 19 10.73 2.74 -3.96
CA SER A 19 9.28 2.91 -4.17
C SER A 19 8.49 1.60 -4.17
N GLY A 20 9.15 0.47 -4.44
CA GLY A 20 8.55 -0.88 -4.35
C GLY A 20 8.21 -1.32 -2.93
N VAL A 21 8.72 -0.65 -1.89
CA VAL A 21 8.44 -0.97 -0.49
C VAL A 21 7.08 -0.44 -0.03
N ARG A 22 6.54 0.61 -0.67
CA ARG A 22 5.30 1.28 -0.24
C ARG A 22 4.13 0.30 -0.03
N TYR A 23 3.89 -0.59 -0.99
CA TYR A 23 2.82 -1.59 -0.88
C TYR A 23 3.12 -2.66 0.17
N ALA A 24 4.41 -2.96 0.40
CA ALA A 24 4.83 -3.96 1.38
C ALA A 24 4.64 -3.47 2.83
N ILE A 25 4.82 -2.16 3.07
CA ILE A 25 4.58 -1.53 4.38
C ILE A 25 3.10 -1.13 4.60
N GLY A 26 2.20 -1.57 3.73
CA GLY A 26 0.76 -1.29 3.87
C GLY A 26 0.32 0.10 3.40
N GLN A 27 1.16 0.85 2.68
CA GLN A 27 0.71 2.12 2.08
C GLN A 27 -0.15 1.86 0.84
N CYS A 28 -1.29 2.53 0.80
CA CYS A 28 -2.30 2.37 -0.24
C CYS A 28 -2.30 3.59 -1.15
N ARG A 29 -2.44 3.40 -2.48
CA ARG A 29 -2.54 4.54 -3.42
C ARG A 29 -3.98 4.73 -3.88
N CYS A 30 -4.50 5.94 -3.76
CA CYS A 30 -5.75 6.32 -4.41
C CYS A 30 -5.49 6.71 -5.87
N GLN A 31 -6.24 6.16 -6.83
CA GLN A 31 -6.09 6.54 -8.25
C GLN A 31 -6.64 7.93 -8.57
N VAL A 32 -7.74 8.30 -7.93
CA VAL A 32 -8.42 9.58 -8.16
C VAL A 32 -7.60 10.71 -7.54
N CYS A 33 -7.26 10.58 -6.26
CA CYS A 33 -6.47 11.59 -5.55
C CYS A 33 -4.97 11.51 -5.88
N SER A 34 -4.52 10.46 -6.55
CA SER A 34 -3.11 10.16 -6.89
C SER A 34 -2.10 10.12 -5.73
N ILE A 35 -2.55 10.25 -4.48
CA ILE A 35 -1.71 10.21 -3.29
C ILE A 35 -1.61 8.81 -2.65
N PHE A 36 -0.57 8.62 -1.85
CA PHE A 36 -0.42 7.47 -0.96
C PHE A 36 -0.97 7.85 0.42
N ILE A 37 -1.77 6.97 1.00
CA ILE A 37 -2.35 7.14 2.34
C ILE A 37 -2.13 5.89 3.17
N ASN A 38 -2.00 6.10 4.49
CA ASN A 38 -2.07 5.01 5.45
C ASN A 38 -3.52 4.92 5.92
N TRP A 39 -4.27 3.97 5.37
CA TRP A 39 -5.69 3.82 5.65
C TRP A 39 -6.02 2.32 5.82
N PRO A 40 -6.69 1.92 6.92
CA PRO A 40 -7.01 0.51 7.17
C PRO A 40 -8.06 -0.04 6.21
N GLY A 41 -8.86 0.82 5.57
CA GLY A 41 -9.92 0.43 4.64
C GLY A 41 -9.45 0.24 3.20
N LEU A 42 -10.29 -0.42 2.39
CA LEU A 42 -10.07 -0.59 0.95
C LEU A 42 -10.59 0.58 0.09
N THR A 43 -11.23 1.57 0.70
CA THR A 43 -11.82 2.72 0.02
C THR A 43 -11.19 4.02 0.49
N CYS A 44 -11.02 4.97 -0.42
CA CYS A 44 -10.47 6.27 -0.08
C CYS A 44 -11.49 7.08 0.74
N PRO A 45 -11.13 7.63 1.91
CA PRO A 45 -12.05 8.43 2.73
C PRO A 45 -12.42 9.76 2.07
N CYS A 46 -11.71 10.16 1.00
CA CYS A 46 -11.91 11.43 0.34
C CYS A 46 -12.81 11.36 -0.89
N CYS A 47 -12.55 10.40 -1.79
CA CYS A 47 -13.27 10.27 -3.06
C CYS A 47 -14.09 8.98 -3.16
N GLY A 48 -14.12 8.14 -2.12
CA GLY A 48 -14.81 6.84 -2.09
C GLY A 48 -14.20 5.76 -2.99
N TYR A 49 -13.21 6.10 -3.82
CA TYR A 49 -12.64 5.18 -4.80
C TYR A 49 -11.82 4.07 -4.14
N ARG A 50 -11.84 2.87 -4.71
CA ARG A 50 -11.10 1.72 -4.19
C ARG A 50 -9.59 1.96 -4.24
N LEU A 51 -8.93 1.81 -3.10
CA LEU A 51 -7.49 1.99 -2.97
C LEU A 51 -6.73 0.85 -3.62
N ARG A 52 -5.58 1.18 -4.21
CA ARG A 52 -4.69 0.23 -4.84
C ARG A 52 -3.66 -0.25 -3.83
N LEU A 53 -3.74 -1.53 -3.49
CA LEU A 53 -2.82 -2.25 -2.59
C LEU A 53 -1.72 -3.01 -3.33
N LYS A 54 -1.86 -3.17 -4.65
CA LYS A 54 -0.95 -3.94 -5.50
C LYS A 54 -0.31 -3.05 -6.56
N PRO A 55 1.00 -3.21 -6.84
CA PRO A 55 1.65 -2.50 -7.93
C PRO A 55 1.07 -2.95 -9.28
N ARG A 56 0.97 -2.01 -10.23
CA ARG A 56 0.45 -2.26 -11.59
C ARG A 56 1.48 -2.98 -12.47
N ASN A 57 2.77 -2.70 -12.25
CA ASN A 57 3.85 -3.23 -13.09
C ASN A 57 4.11 -4.71 -12.79
N LEU A 58 4.02 -5.56 -13.82
CA LEU A 58 4.29 -6.99 -13.76
C LEU A 58 5.69 -7.31 -13.20
N LYS A 59 6.70 -6.50 -13.55
CA LYS A 59 8.08 -6.60 -13.02
C LYS A 59 8.13 -6.46 -11.48
N TYR A 60 7.36 -5.53 -10.92
CA TYR A 60 7.24 -5.35 -9.47
C TYR A 60 6.27 -6.33 -8.82
N LYS A 61 5.29 -6.86 -9.57
CA LYS A 61 4.40 -7.94 -9.13
C LYS A 61 5.17 -9.24 -8.91
N ALA A 62 6.15 -9.55 -9.78
CA ALA A 62 7.07 -10.67 -9.60
C ALA A 62 7.94 -10.49 -8.34
N LYS A 63 8.54 -9.29 -8.17
CA LYS A 63 9.36 -8.95 -6.99
C LYS A 63 8.58 -8.95 -5.67
N MET A 64 7.29 -8.59 -5.71
CA MET A 64 6.37 -8.71 -4.56
C MET A 64 6.05 -10.16 -4.22
N ARG A 65 5.86 -11.06 -5.19
CA ARG A 65 5.62 -12.49 -4.91
C ARG A 65 6.83 -13.15 -4.24
N SER A 66 8.05 -12.83 -4.67
CA SER A 66 9.27 -13.32 -4.02
C SER A 66 9.43 -12.75 -2.60
N ARG A 67 9.11 -11.48 -2.37
CA ARG A 67 9.07 -10.89 -1.01
C ARG A 67 7.95 -11.45 -0.12
N GLN A 68 6.76 -11.72 -0.67
CA GLN A 68 5.65 -12.32 0.07
C GLN A 68 6.00 -13.75 0.52
N LYS A 69 6.71 -14.52 -0.31
CA LYS A 69 7.27 -15.82 0.08
C LYS A 69 8.26 -15.68 1.25
N ILE A 70 9.12 -14.65 1.24
CA ILE A 70 10.05 -14.39 2.36
C ILE A 70 9.29 -14.00 3.63
N ILE A 71 8.27 -13.12 3.55
CA ILE A 71 7.44 -12.76 4.71
C ILE A 71 6.67 -13.98 5.23
N GLU A 72 6.18 -14.86 4.35
CA GLU A 72 5.49 -16.10 4.75
C GLU A 72 6.46 -17.13 5.36
N MET A 73 7.72 -17.17 4.91
CA MET A 73 8.78 -18.01 5.51
C MET A 73 9.25 -17.46 6.87
N VAL A 74 9.40 -16.14 7.01
CA VAL A 74 9.81 -15.47 8.26
C VAL A 74 8.65 -15.42 9.28
N GLY A 75 7.41 -15.29 8.81
CA GLY A 75 6.20 -15.29 9.65
C GLY A 75 5.92 -16.64 10.35
N ARG A 76 6.63 -17.72 9.99
CA ARG A 76 6.59 -19.00 10.72
C ARG A 76 7.56 -19.06 11.92
N LEU A 77 8.34 -18.01 12.15
CA LEU A 77 9.32 -17.89 13.26
C LEU A 77 8.96 -16.77 14.26
N GLY A 78 7.68 -16.43 14.41
CA GLY A 78 7.16 -15.62 15.52
C GLY A 78 6.27 -16.46 16.43
N PRO A 79 6.32 -16.29 17.77
CA PRO A 79 5.83 -17.27 18.73
C PRO A 79 4.32 -17.42 18.61
N LYS A 80 3.89 -18.68 18.47
CA LYS A 80 2.51 -19.06 18.81
C LYS A 80 2.36 -18.81 20.31
N ASN A 81 1.53 -17.84 20.68
CA ASN A 81 0.90 -17.82 21.99
C ASN A 81 -0.57 -18.17 21.80
#